data_AF-A0A1F2QSU5-F1
#
_entry.id   AF-A0A1F2QSU5-F1
#
_cell.length_a   1.000
_cell.length_b   1.000
_cell.length_c   1.000
_cell.angle_alpha   90.00
_cell.angle_beta   90.00
_cell.angle_gamma   90.00
#
_symmetry.space_group_name_H-M   'P 1'
#
loop_
_entity.id
_entity.type
_entity.pdbx_description
1 polymer ?
#
loop_
_entity_poly.entity_id
_entity_poly.type
_entity_poly.pdbx_seq_one_letter_code
_entity_poly.pdbx_strand_id
1 'polypeptide(L)'
;MVVFGNPLLVWFFEKLFWPGLPADHLMMHPVARAAWVGLFATALNLLPVGQLDGGHIVYAVAAEKHRRLSRVFLLALLAAGALGFRYPEMLWPGWLVFGGFLLLIGPRHPAVLDPGAGLDSGRLRVAALGLLVFLLCFTPVPFRSPY
;
A
#
# COMPACT_ATOMS: atom_id res chain seq x y z
N MET A 1 15.46 13.73 -12.59
CA MET A 1 14.13 14.18 -12.13
C MET A 1 13.36 12.94 -11.70
N VAL A 2 12.84 12.87 -10.47
CA VAL A 2 12.05 11.71 -10.03
C VAL A 2 10.63 11.83 -10.58
N VAL A 3 10.13 10.77 -11.22
CA VAL A 3 8.75 10.70 -11.71
C VAL A 3 7.93 9.90 -10.70
N PHE A 4 6.80 10.46 -10.26
CA PHE A 4 5.88 9.80 -9.33
C PHE A 4 4.95 8.85 -10.09
N GLY A 5 4.68 7.70 -9.51
CA GLY A 5 3.65 6.78 -10.02
C GLY A 5 2.26 7.38 -9.88
N ASN A 6 1.27 6.78 -10.54
CA ASN A 6 -0.10 7.27 -10.55
C ASN A 6 -1.02 6.32 -9.77
N PRO A 7 -1.27 6.55 -8.46
CA PRO A 7 -2.28 5.82 -7.70
C PRO A 7 -3.65 5.92 -8.37
N LEU A 8 -4.50 4.91 -8.19
CA LEU A 8 -5.86 4.91 -8.75
C LEU A 8 -6.67 6.16 -8.35
N LEU A 9 -6.46 6.68 -7.13
CA LEU A 9 -7.10 7.91 -6.68
C LEU A 9 -6.67 9.13 -7.49
N VAL A 10 -5.38 9.26 -7.79
CA VAL A 10 -4.84 10.37 -8.58
C VAL A 10 -5.34 10.25 -10.02
N TRP A 11 -5.26 9.04 -10.60
CA TRP A 11 -5.79 8.75 -11.93
C TRP A 11 -7.28 9.10 -12.06
N PHE A 12 -8.09 8.78 -11.03
CA PHE A 12 -9.51 9.12 -11.02
C PHE A 12 -9.73 10.64 -11.06
N PHE A 13 -9.03 11.41 -10.23
CA PHE A 13 -9.16 12.87 -10.23
C PHE A 13 -8.61 13.52 -11.50
N GLU A 14 -7.54 13.00 -12.06
CA GLU A 14 -7.03 13.43 -13.37
C GLU A 14 -8.10 13.25 -14.45
N LYS A 15 -8.77 12.10 -14.50
CA LYS A 15 -9.86 11.87 -15.47
C LYS A 15 -11.09 12.72 -15.23
N LEU A 16 -11.41 13.01 -13.97
CA LEU A 16 -12.58 13.79 -13.60
C LEU A 16 -12.43 15.27 -13.98
N PHE A 17 -11.27 15.87 -13.68
CA PHE A 17 -11.06 17.30 -13.86
C PHE A 17 -10.35 17.66 -15.17
N TRP A 18 -9.57 16.74 -15.74
CA TRP A 18 -8.76 16.96 -16.94
C TRP A 18 -8.94 15.83 -17.97
N PRO A 19 -10.17 15.59 -18.46
CA PRO A 19 -10.41 14.58 -19.49
C PRO A 19 -9.61 14.90 -20.76
N GLY A 20 -8.84 13.93 -21.25
CA GLY A 20 -8.12 14.01 -22.53
C GLY A 20 -6.69 14.56 -22.46
N LEU A 21 -6.19 14.95 -21.28
CA LEU A 21 -4.79 15.36 -21.13
C LEU A 21 -3.86 14.14 -20.97
N PRO A 22 -2.73 14.08 -21.71
CA PRO A 22 -1.70 13.07 -21.52
C PRO A 22 -1.07 13.19 -20.11
N ALA A 23 -0.96 12.07 -19.38
CA ALA A 23 -0.51 12.05 -17.98
C ALA A 23 0.95 12.51 -17.81
N ASP A 24 1.74 12.46 -18.88
CA ASP A 24 3.14 12.85 -18.99
C ASP A 24 3.37 14.37 -19.10
N HIS A 25 2.32 15.16 -19.36
CA HIS A 25 2.42 16.62 -19.48
C HIS A 25 2.09 17.39 -18.20
N LEU A 26 1.58 16.71 -17.16
CA LEU A 26 1.25 17.33 -15.88
C LEU A 26 2.48 17.35 -14.96
N MET A 27 3.26 18.42 -15.06
CA MET A 27 4.24 18.77 -14.03
C MET A 27 3.50 18.97 -12.71
N MET A 28 3.61 18.00 -11.79
CA MET A 28 2.90 18.08 -10.51
C MET A 28 3.32 19.31 -9.70
N HIS A 29 2.34 20.15 -9.37
CA HIS A 29 2.51 21.25 -8.44
C HIS A 29 3.10 20.73 -7.10
N PRO A 30 3.95 21.51 -6.38
CA PRO A 30 4.49 21.08 -5.08
C PRO A 30 3.46 20.52 -4.10
N VAL A 31 2.26 21.11 -4.06
CA VAL A 31 1.14 20.64 -3.22
C VAL A 31 0.65 19.26 -3.65
N ALA A 32 0.56 18.99 -4.97
CA ALA A 32 0.17 17.68 -5.48
C ALA A 32 1.22 16.60 -5.15
N ARG A 33 2.52 16.95 -5.19
CA ARG A 33 3.60 16.06 -4.76
C ARG A 33 3.51 15.75 -3.26
N ALA A 34 3.21 16.75 -2.43
CA ALA A 34 3.00 16.53 -1.00
C ALA A 34 1.78 15.63 -0.72
N ALA A 35 0.66 15.86 -1.42
CA ALA A 35 -0.52 15.01 -1.33
C ALA A 35 -0.21 13.56 -1.74
N TRP A 36 0.55 13.38 -2.83
CA TRP A 36 0.99 12.07 -3.29
C TRP A 36 1.83 11.33 -2.24
N VAL A 37 2.75 12.04 -1.55
CA VAL A 37 3.54 11.44 -0.45
C VAL A 37 2.62 10.97 0.68
N GLY A 38 1.56 11.71 0.99
CA GLY A 38 0.52 11.30 1.94
C GLY A 38 -0.22 10.03 1.50
N LEU A 39 -0.58 9.92 0.22
CA LEU A 39 -1.19 8.70 -0.34
C LEU A 39 -0.23 7.51 -0.26
N PHE A 40 1.05 7.72 -0.59
CA PHE A 40 2.07 6.69 -0.50
C PHE A 40 2.27 6.21 0.94
N ALA A 41 2.39 7.12 1.91
CA ALA A 41 2.47 6.79 3.33
C ALA A 41 1.21 6.04 3.83
N THR A 42 0.03 6.44 3.37
CA THR A 42 -1.24 5.76 3.68
C THR A 42 -1.23 4.33 3.13
N ALA A 43 -0.81 4.14 1.88
CA ALA A 43 -0.70 2.81 1.28
C ALA A 43 0.30 1.91 2.02
N LEU A 44 1.46 2.46 2.41
CA LEU A 44 2.46 1.73 3.21
C LEU A 44 1.88 1.28 4.54
N ASN A 45 1.18 2.16 5.25
CA ASN A 45 0.59 1.85 6.55
C ASN A 45 -0.57 0.85 6.47
N LEU A 46 -1.24 0.76 5.32
CA LEU A 46 -2.32 -0.20 5.08
C LEU A 46 -1.85 -1.52 4.47
N LEU A 47 -0.53 -1.75 4.33
CA LEU A 47 -0.03 -3.06 3.94
C LEU A 47 -0.45 -4.12 4.99
N PRO A 48 -0.92 -5.31 4.56
CA PRO A 48 -1.43 -6.35 5.46
C PRO A 48 -0.31 -7.16 6.14
N VAL A 49 0.65 -6.47 6.77
CA VAL A 49 1.86 -7.07 7.33
C VAL A 49 2.16 -6.52 8.73
N GLY A 50 2.28 -7.42 9.71
CA GLY A 50 2.86 -7.09 11.01
C GLY A 50 2.02 -6.11 11.83
N GLN A 51 2.66 -5.08 12.37
CA GLN A 51 2.06 -4.04 13.23
C GLN A 51 1.54 -2.81 12.46
N LEU A 52 1.57 -2.87 11.14
CA LEU A 52 0.95 -1.83 10.33
C LEU A 52 -0.57 -1.86 10.50
N ASP A 53 -1.24 -0.74 10.27
CA ASP A 53 -2.71 -0.66 10.40
C ASP A 53 -3.42 -1.67 9.48
N GLY A 54 -2.87 -1.95 8.30
CA GLY A 54 -3.37 -3.03 7.43
C GLY A 54 -3.24 -4.43 8.07
N GLY A 55 -2.16 -4.67 8.81
CA GLY A 55 -1.99 -5.87 9.63
C GLY A 55 -3.04 -5.97 10.74
N HIS A 56 -3.30 -4.86 11.44
CA HIS A 56 -4.35 -4.77 12.46
C HIS A 56 -5.75 -5.07 11.89
N ILE A 57 -6.06 -4.53 10.71
CA ILE A 57 -7.33 -4.81 10.00
C ILE A 57 -7.44 -6.30 9.68
N VAL A 58 -6.39 -6.90 9.12
CA VAL A 58 -6.37 -8.34 8.82
C VAL A 58 -6.49 -9.17 10.09
N TYR A 59 -5.83 -8.78 11.18
CA TYR A 59 -5.90 -9.47 12.45
C TYR A 59 -7.31 -9.41 13.05
N ALA A 60 -7.96 -8.25 12.99
CA ALA A 60 -9.32 -8.06 13.45
C ALA A 60 -10.34 -8.90 12.66
N VAL A 61 -10.17 -9.00 11.33
CA VAL A 61 -11.09 -9.74 10.45
C VAL A 61 -10.81 -11.25 10.44
N ALA A 62 -9.53 -11.65 10.51
CA ALA A 62 -9.10 -13.02 10.31
C ALA A 62 -7.84 -13.35 11.14
N ALA A 63 -7.96 -13.26 12.47
CA ALA A 63 -6.87 -13.45 13.43
C ALA A 63 -6.05 -14.75 13.19
N GLU A 64 -6.72 -15.87 12.91
CA GLU A 64 -6.09 -17.17 12.64
C GLU A 64 -5.22 -17.15 11.38
N LYS A 65 -5.64 -16.39 10.36
CA LYS A 65 -4.97 -16.30 9.06
C LYS A 65 -3.95 -15.16 9.02
N HIS A 66 -3.99 -14.21 9.94
CA HIS A 66 -3.13 -13.03 9.98
C HIS A 66 -1.66 -13.38 9.78
N ARG A 67 -1.12 -14.32 10.57
CA ARG A 67 0.30 -14.70 10.48
C ARG A 67 0.66 -15.27 9.10
N ARG A 68 -0.23 -16.05 8.48
CA ARG A 68 -0.01 -16.60 7.14
C ARG A 68 -0.11 -15.50 6.09
N LEU A 69 -1.13 -14.64 6.17
CA LEU A 69 -1.35 -13.56 5.20
C LEU A 69 -0.22 -12.54 5.24
N SER A 70 0.24 -12.12 6.42
CA SER A 70 1.38 -11.21 6.55
C SER A 70 2.67 -11.80 5.98
N ARG A 71 2.94 -13.09 6.16
CA ARG A 71 4.11 -13.74 5.54
C ARG A 71 3.99 -13.79 4.02
N VAL A 72 2.82 -14.18 3.51
CA VAL A 72 2.58 -14.25 2.05
C VAL A 72 2.74 -12.86 1.43
N PHE A 73 2.16 -11.82 2.02
CA PHE A 73 2.31 -10.46 1.53
C PHE A 73 3.75 -9.95 1.63
N LEU A 74 4.46 -10.24 2.72
CA LEU A 74 5.86 -9.86 2.85
C LEU A 74 6.73 -10.53 1.78
N LEU A 75 6.53 -11.83 1.55
CA LEU A 75 7.23 -12.55 0.49
C LEU A 75 6.88 -12.01 -0.90
N ALA A 76 5.61 -11.68 -1.15
CA ALA A 76 5.16 -11.06 -2.38
C ALA A 76 5.79 -9.67 -2.58
N LEU A 77 5.93 -8.88 -1.51
CA LEU A 77 6.56 -7.55 -1.55
C LEU A 77 8.06 -7.65 -1.84
N LEU A 78 8.76 -8.60 -1.22
CA LEU A 78 10.17 -8.87 -1.49
C LEU A 78 10.38 -9.38 -2.92
N ALA A 79 9.51 -10.30 -3.38
CA ALA A 79 9.52 -10.78 -4.76
C ALA A 79 9.25 -9.63 -5.75
N ALA A 80 8.30 -8.75 -5.45
CA ALA A 80 8.02 -7.55 -6.24
C ALA A 80 9.26 -6.64 -6.34
N GLY A 81 9.95 -6.41 -5.22
CA GLY A 81 11.19 -5.65 -5.21
C GLY A 81 12.32 -6.31 -6.02
N ALA A 82 12.51 -7.62 -5.88
CA ALA A 82 13.52 -8.35 -6.66
C ALA A 82 13.21 -8.35 -8.16
N LEU A 83 11.95 -8.57 -8.53
CA LEU A 83 11.48 -8.50 -9.92
C LEU A 83 11.53 -7.08 -10.48
N GLY A 84 11.46 -6.06 -9.64
CA GLY A 84 11.61 -4.66 -10.05
C GLY A 84 12.96 -4.35 -10.72
N PHE A 85 14.02 -5.10 -10.42
CA PHE A 85 15.30 -4.96 -11.14
C PHE A 85 15.19 -5.44 -12.59
N ARG A 86 14.30 -6.39 -12.88
CA ARG A 86 14.07 -6.93 -14.23
C ARG A 86 12.94 -6.19 -14.96
N TYR A 87 11.92 -5.77 -14.24
CA TYR A 87 10.70 -5.14 -14.78
C TYR A 87 10.41 -3.80 -14.08
N PRO A 88 11.31 -2.80 -14.19
CA PRO A 88 11.22 -1.53 -13.45
C PRO A 88 9.97 -0.69 -13.79
N GLU A 89 9.39 -0.91 -14.98
CA GLU A 89 8.15 -0.25 -15.40
C GLU A 89 6.90 -0.79 -14.69
N MET A 90 6.97 -2.03 -14.19
CA MET A 90 5.85 -2.73 -13.56
C MET A 90 6.01 -2.85 -12.04
N LEU A 91 7.24 -2.94 -11.54
CA LEU A 91 7.55 -3.16 -10.14
C LEU A 91 8.75 -2.31 -9.71
N TRP A 92 8.69 -1.76 -8.49
CA TRP A 92 9.75 -0.90 -7.97
C TRP A 92 10.74 -1.66 -7.08
N PRO A 93 12.06 -1.61 -7.37
CA PRO A 93 13.07 -2.24 -6.53
C PRO A 93 13.07 -1.79 -5.06
N GLY A 94 12.61 -0.56 -4.80
CA GLY A 94 12.53 0.00 -3.44
C GLY A 94 11.64 -0.81 -2.48
N TRP A 95 10.78 -1.69 -2.99
CA TRP A 95 10.04 -2.65 -2.15
C TRP A 95 10.95 -3.57 -1.34
N LEU A 96 12.19 -3.82 -1.76
CA LEU A 96 13.17 -4.57 -0.95
C LEU A 96 13.55 -3.82 0.34
N VAL A 97 13.68 -2.50 0.26
CA VAL A 97 13.99 -1.67 1.44
C VAL A 97 12.86 -1.75 2.45
N PHE A 98 11.62 -1.55 1.99
CA PHE A 98 10.43 -1.66 2.85
C PHE A 98 10.23 -3.09 3.39
N GLY A 99 10.36 -4.11 2.54
CA GLY A 99 10.30 -5.51 2.97
C GLY A 99 11.39 -5.83 4.01
N GLY A 100 12.59 -5.29 3.85
CA GLY A 100 13.68 -5.37 4.83
C GLY A 100 13.29 -4.76 6.18
N PHE A 101 12.73 -3.55 6.19
CA PHE A 101 12.22 -2.92 7.42
C PHE A 101 11.11 -3.76 8.09
N LEU A 102 10.20 -4.32 7.30
CA LEU A 102 9.12 -5.17 7.82
C LEU A 102 9.63 -6.49 8.41
N LEU A 103 10.73 -7.05 7.88
CA LEU A 103 11.41 -8.19 8.47
C LEU A 103 12.00 -7.85 9.86
N LEU A 104 12.54 -6.64 10.03
CA LEU A 104 13.11 -6.18 11.30
C LEU A 104 12.04 -5.95 12.38
N ILE A 105 10.89 -5.37 12.01
CA ILE A 105 9.75 -5.16 12.92
C ILE A 105 9.13 -6.51 13.32
N GLY A 106 9.13 -7.47 12.40
CA GLY A 106 8.69 -8.83 12.62
C GLY A 106 7.15 -8.99 12.61
N PRO A 107 6.63 -10.19 12.32
CA PRO A 107 5.20 -10.44 12.16
C PRO A 107 4.44 -10.63 13.49
N ARG A 108 5.01 -10.19 14.62
CA ARG A 108 4.43 -10.44 15.94
C ARG A 108 3.35 -9.40 16.23
N HIS A 109 2.10 -9.86 16.23
CA HIS A 109 0.96 -9.10 16.72
C HIS A 109 0.58 -9.61 18.12
N PRO A 110 0.36 -8.73 19.11
CA PRO A 110 -0.14 -9.14 20.43
C PRO A 110 -1.54 -9.76 20.31
N ALA A 111 -1.82 -10.77 21.14
CA ALA A 111 -3.09 -11.47 21.11
C ALA A 111 -4.25 -10.53 21.53
N VAL A 112 -5.42 -10.61 20.86
CA VAL A 112 -6.64 -9.95 21.36
C VAL A 112 -7.00 -10.53 22.71
N LEU A 113 -7.43 -9.67 23.65
CA LEU A 113 -7.90 -10.08 24.98
C LEU A 113 -9.16 -10.97 24.93
N ASP A 114 -9.98 -10.81 23.88
CA ASP A 114 -11.18 -11.62 23.64
C ASP A 114 -11.27 -12.03 22.15
N PRO A 115 -10.69 -13.18 21.77
CA PRO A 115 -10.75 -13.69 20.40
C PRO A 115 -12.14 -14.16 19.95
N GLY A 116 -13.08 -14.35 20.88
CA GLY A 116 -14.42 -14.89 20.61
C GLY A 116 -15.45 -13.83 20.25
N ALA A 117 -15.19 -12.56 20.61
CA ALA A 117 -16.03 -11.43 20.21
C ALA A 117 -15.85 -11.15 18.71
N GLY A 118 -16.81 -11.60 17.89
CA GLY A 118 -16.85 -11.28 16.47
C GLY A 118 -16.90 -9.76 16.21
N LEU A 119 -16.55 -9.35 14.98
CA LEU A 119 -16.65 -7.95 14.58
C LEU A 119 -18.12 -7.52 14.43
N ASP A 120 -18.47 -6.39 15.04
CA ASP A 120 -19.74 -5.72 14.74
C ASP A 120 -19.74 -5.18 13.28
N SER A 121 -20.95 -4.89 12.77
CA SER A 121 -21.12 -4.38 11.40
C SER A 121 -20.51 -2.99 11.17
N GLY A 122 -20.23 -2.23 12.22
CA GLY A 122 -19.51 -0.94 12.12
C GLY A 122 -18.04 -1.16 11.81
N ARG A 123 -17.37 -2.03 12.58
CA ARG A 123 -15.95 -2.36 12.42
C ARG A 123 -15.68 -3.07 11.10
N LEU A 124 -16.62 -3.92 10.64
CA LEU A 124 -16.50 -4.54 9.32
C LEU A 124 -16.53 -3.50 8.19
N ARG A 125 -17.37 -2.46 8.30
CA ARG A 125 -17.40 -1.34 7.35
C ARG A 125 -16.10 -0.55 7.37
N VAL A 126 -15.52 -0.32 8.54
CA VAL A 126 -14.21 0.35 8.67
C VAL A 126 -13.10 -0.49 8.03
N ALA A 127 -13.10 -1.82 8.25
CA ALA A 127 -12.15 -2.72 7.61
C ALA A 127 -12.28 -2.70 6.07
N ALA A 128 -13.51 -2.71 5.55
CA ALA A 128 -13.78 -2.60 4.13
C ALA A 128 -13.34 -1.25 3.55
N LEU A 129 -13.57 -0.15 4.27
CA LEU A 129 -13.09 1.18 3.89
C LEU A 129 -11.56 1.24 3.86
N GLY A 130 -10.88 0.65 4.86
CA GLY A 130 -9.43 0.56 4.88
C GLY A 130 -8.87 -0.20 3.69
N LEU A 131 -9.49 -1.33 3.32
CA LEU A 131 -9.14 -2.07 2.10
C LEU A 131 -9.35 -1.23 0.84
N LEU A 132 -10.47 -0.52 0.74
CA LEU A 132 -10.73 0.37 -0.40
C LEU A 132 -9.67 1.47 -0.50
N VAL A 133 -9.36 2.16 0.60
CA VAL A 133 -8.33 3.21 0.64
C VAL A 133 -6.97 2.65 0.26
N PHE A 134 -6.61 1.46 0.75
CA PHE A 134 -5.38 0.77 0.33
C PHE A 134 -5.34 0.58 -1.18
N LEU A 135 -6.39 0.01 -1.77
CA LEU A 135 -6.46 -0.22 -3.22
C LEU A 135 -6.38 1.09 -4.03
N LEU A 136 -6.98 2.17 -3.53
CA LEU A 136 -6.96 3.48 -4.18
C LEU A 136 -5.58 4.17 -4.11
N CYS A 137 -4.83 3.95 -3.03
CA CYS A 137 -3.55 4.61 -2.78
C CYS A 137 -2.33 3.76 -3.23
N PHE A 138 -2.46 2.43 -3.22
CA PHE A 138 -1.34 1.54 -3.50
C PHE A 138 -0.88 1.70 -4.95
N THR A 139 0.42 1.90 -5.13
CA THR A 139 1.04 2.12 -6.43
C THR A 139 2.22 1.16 -6.56
N PRO A 140 2.18 0.16 -7.46
CA PRO A 140 3.25 -0.83 -7.61
C PRO A 140 4.61 -0.23 -7.98
N VAL A 141 4.58 0.88 -8.72
CA VAL A 141 5.77 1.66 -9.11
C VAL A 141 5.63 3.09 -8.61
N PRO A 142 5.88 3.36 -7.32
CA PRO A 142 5.68 4.67 -6.74
C PRO A 142 6.69 5.71 -7.26
N PHE A 143 7.89 5.28 -7.63
CA PHE A 143 8.92 6.15 -8.19
C PHE A 143 9.56 5.52 -9.41
N ARG A 144 9.76 6.31 -10.46
CA ARG A 144 10.51 5.91 -11.66
C ARG A 144 11.73 6.81 -11.85
N SER A 145 12.83 6.19 -12.25
CA SER A 145 14.01 6.90 -12.77
C SER A 145 13.79 7.17 -14.26
N PRO A 146 14.12 8.35 -14.78
CA PRO A 146 13.92 8.69 -16.19
C PRO A 146 15.00 8.09 -17.13
N TYR A 147 15.68 7.01 -16.74
CA TYR A 147 16.77 6.39 -17.49
C TYR A 147 16.62 4.88 -17.52
#